data_AF-A0A6G3LL98-F1
#
_entry.id   AF-A0A6G3LL98-F1
#
_cell.length_a   1.000
_cell.length_b   1.000
_cell.length_c   1.000
_cell.angle_alpha   90.00
_cell.angle_beta   90.00
_cell.angle_gamma   90.00
#
_symmetry.space_group_name_H-M   'P 1'
#
loop_
_entity.id
_entity.type
_entity.pdbx_description
1 polymer ?
#
loop_
_entity_poly.entity_id
_entity_poly.type
_entity_poly.pdbx_seq_one_letter_code
_entity_poly.pdbx_strand_id
1 'polypeptide(L)'
;MARVAVLIRVLPEDAELKPEELKNRIAEKLPQKYQIAQFQAEPIAFGLEALRMVIFMPEETEGGTEELETIIQSVPGVSQLDVLNVTRLQE
;
A
#
# COMPACT_ATOMS: atom_id res chain seq x y z
N MET A 1 -12.56 -2.38 18.08
CA MET A 1 -11.45 -3.31 17.75
C MET A 1 -10.29 -2.44 17.36
N ALA A 2 -9.13 -2.60 17.97
CA ALA A 2 -7.99 -1.76 17.65
C ALA A 2 -7.49 -2.05 16.22
N ARG A 3 -7.15 -0.97 15.51
CA ARG A 3 -6.65 -1.03 14.13
C ARG A 3 -5.24 -0.47 14.09
N VAL A 4 -4.47 -0.95 13.12
CA VAL A 4 -3.16 -0.42 12.79
C VAL A 4 -3.26 0.31 11.46
N ALA A 5 -2.67 1.50 11.38
CA ALA A 5 -2.44 2.21 10.14
C ALA A 5 -1.02 1.94 9.65
N VAL A 6 -0.92 1.42 8.43
CA VAL A 6 0.34 1.18 7.74
C VAL A 6 0.47 2.19 6.61
N LEU A 7 1.51 3.01 6.67
CA LEU A 7 1.87 3.92 5.61
C LEU A 7 2.89 3.24 4.72
N ILE A 8 2.54 3.06 3.45
CA ILE A 8 3.38 2.43 2.45
C ILE A 8 3.64 3.37 1.27
N ARG A 9 4.75 3.12 0.57
CA ARG A 9 5.06 3.69 -0.73
C ARG A 9 5.30 2.55 -1.71
N VAL A 10 4.63 2.62 -2.85
CA VAL A 10 4.72 1.63 -3.92
C VAL A 10 5.29 2.32 -5.16
N LEU A 11 6.39 1.80 -5.69
CA LEU A 11 6.94 2.26 -6.97
C LEU A 11 6.36 1.41 -8.10
N PRO A 12 5.84 2.03 -9.16
CA PRO A 12 5.46 1.30 -10.36
C PRO A 12 6.69 0.79 -11.11
N GLU A 13 6.49 -0.20 -11.99
CA GLU A 13 7.54 -0.75 -12.86
C GLU A 13 8.09 0.25 -13.88
N ASP A 14 7.29 1.23 -14.28
CA ASP A 14 7.67 2.31 -15.18
C ASP A 14 6.81 3.57 -14.96
N ALA A 15 7.13 4.64 -15.70
CA ALA A 15 6.44 5.93 -15.63
C ALA A 15 5.12 5.98 -16.44
N GLU A 16 4.83 4.96 -17.23
CA GLU A 16 3.58 4.87 -18.00
C GLU A 16 2.42 4.45 -17.09
N LEU A 17 2.70 3.56 -16.12
CA LEU A 17 1.72 3.08 -15.15
C LEU A 17 1.34 4.16 -14.13
N LYS A 18 0.07 4.58 -14.16
CA LYS A 18 -0.44 5.63 -13.26
C LYS A 18 -0.67 5.12 -11.83
N PRO A 19 -0.40 5.95 -10.80
CA PRO A 19 -0.66 5.59 -9.40
C PRO A 19 -2.10 5.14 -9.12
N GLU A 20 -3.08 5.74 -9.80
CA GLU A 20 -4.50 5.38 -9.65
C GLU A 20 -4.80 3.97 -10.19
N GLU A 21 -4.19 3.59 -11.30
CA GLU A 21 -4.31 2.24 -11.85
C GLU A 21 -3.70 1.21 -10.91
N LEU A 22 -2.50 1.50 -10.39
CA LEU A 22 -1.82 0.63 -9.43
C LEU A 22 -2.64 0.48 -8.15
N LYS A 23 -3.23 1.58 -7.65
CA LYS A 23 -4.12 1.57 -6.49
C LYS A 23 -5.35 0.69 -6.73
N ASN A 24 -5.92 0.69 -7.94
CA ASN A 24 -7.08 -0.14 -8.26
C ASN A 24 -6.70 -1.63 -8.32
N ARG A 25 -5.57 -1.97 -8.95
CA ARG A 25 -5.05 -3.36 -8.97
C ARG A 25 -4.76 -3.87 -7.55
N ILE A 26 -4.19 -3.03 -6.69
CA ILE A 26 -3.97 -3.39 -5.27
C ILE A 26 -5.31 -3.60 -4.56
N ALA A 27 -6.28 -2.69 -4.73
CA ALA A 27 -7.59 -2.80 -4.10
C ALA A 27 -8.33 -4.09 -4.47
N GLU A 28 -8.20 -4.57 -5.70
CA GLU A 28 -8.78 -5.83 -6.16
C GLU A 28 -8.15 -7.09 -5.52
N LYS A 29 -6.88 -6.99 -5.11
CA LYS A 29 -6.14 -8.10 -4.48
C LYS A 29 -6.23 -8.10 -2.96
N LEU A 30 -6.53 -6.96 -2.33
CA LEU A 30 -6.60 -6.84 -0.88
C LEU A 30 -7.82 -7.59 -0.29
N PRO A 31 -7.61 -8.49 0.68
CA PRO A 31 -8.70 -9.09 1.45
C PRO A 31 -9.53 -8.03 2.23
N GLN A 32 -10.78 -8.36 2.55
CA GLN A 32 -11.72 -7.45 3.26
C GLN A 32 -11.23 -6.94 4.62
N LYS A 33 -10.27 -7.64 5.27
CA LYS A 33 -9.67 -7.19 6.53
C LYS A 33 -8.76 -5.96 6.36
N TYR A 34 -8.32 -5.69 5.15
CA TYR A 34 -7.52 -4.51 4.80
C TYR A 34 -8.42 -3.42 4.20
N GLN A 35 -8.20 -2.19 4.61
CA GLN A 35 -8.94 -1.03 4.08
C GLN A 35 -7.95 0.04 3.63
N ILE A 36 -7.99 0.43 2.35
CA ILE A 36 -7.27 1.62 1.87
C ILE A 36 -8.00 2.86 2.42
N ALA A 37 -7.35 3.57 3.35
CA ALA A 37 -7.92 4.74 4.00
C ALA A 37 -7.63 6.03 3.22
N GLN A 38 -6.44 6.13 2.64
CA GLN A 38 -6.01 7.28 1.85
C GLN A 38 -4.97 6.82 0.82
N PHE A 39 -4.92 7.50 -0.32
CA PHE A 39 -3.83 7.37 -1.27
C PHE A 39 -3.49 8.73 -1.88
N GLN A 40 -2.26 8.86 -2.38
CA GLN A 40 -1.80 10.02 -3.14
C GLN A 40 -0.65 9.63 -4.07
N ALA A 41 -0.52 10.35 -5.18
CA ALA A 41 0.67 10.30 -6.02
C ALA A 41 1.80 11.12 -5.38
N GLU A 42 3.02 10.59 -5.41
CA GLU A 42 4.24 11.26 -4.95
C GLU A 42 5.24 11.31 -6.11
N PRO A 43 5.50 12.49 -6.71
CA PRO A 43 6.47 12.62 -7.79
C PRO A 43 7.88 12.24 -7.33
N ILE A 44 8.56 11.40 -8.12
CA ILE A 44 9.94 10.98 -7.84
C ILE A 44 10.91 11.71 -8.78
N ALA A 45 10.99 11.29 -10.05
CA ALA A 45 11.81 11.89 -11.09
C ALA A 45 11.40 11.35 -12.47
N PHE A 46 11.73 12.06 -13.54
CA PHE A 46 11.54 11.61 -14.93
C PHE A 46 10.10 11.13 -15.26
N GLY A 47 9.10 11.76 -14.66
CA GLY A 47 7.69 11.40 -14.86
C GLY A 47 7.23 10.17 -14.06
N LEU A 48 8.11 9.51 -13.31
CA LEU A 48 7.77 8.43 -12.40
C LEU A 48 7.09 8.99 -11.15
N GLU A 49 5.92 8.46 -10.82
CA GLU A 49 5.16 8.81 -9.63
C GLU A 49 5.00 7.56 -8.75
N ALA A 50 5.38 7.67 -7.49
CA ALA A 50 5.10 6.61 -6.52
C ALA A 50 3.67 6.73 -6.01
N LEU A 51 3.07 5.60 -5.69
CA LEU A 51 1.78 5.52 -5.01
C LEU A 51 2.03 5.43 -3.50
N ARG A 52 1.67 6.48 -2.76
CA ARG A 52 1.70 6.46 -1.29
C ARG A 52 0.31 6.18 -0.75
N MET A 53 0.20 5.22 0.16
CA MET A 53 -1.10 4.80 0.71
C MET A 53 -1.07 4.59 2.21
N VAL A 54 -2.20 4.88 2.86
CA VAL A 54 -2.49 4.47 4.22
C VAL A 54 -3.46 3.29 4.16
N ILE A 55 -3.07 2.16 4.72
CA ILE A 55 -3.89 0.95 4.82
C ILE A 55 -4.20 0.67 6.28
N PHE A 56 -5.46 0.47 6.61
CA PHE A 56 -5.89 -0.02 7.91
C PHE A 56 -5.95 -1.55 7.90
N MET A 57 -5.46 -2.16 8.97
CA MET A 57 -5.49 -3.60 9.19
C MET A 57 -5.77 -3.94 10.66
N PRO A 58 -6.23 -5.18 10.96
CA PRO A 58 -6.43 -5.62 12.34
C PRO A 58 -5.08 -5.67 13.09
N GLU A 59 -5.06 -5.20 14.34
CA GLU A 59 -3.85 -5.27 15.19
C GLU A 59 -3.40 -6.72 15.43
N GLU A 60 -4.35 -7.65 15.52
CA GLU A 60 -4.11 -9.08 15.78
C GLU A 60 -3.66 -9.86 14.54
N THR A 61 -3.16 -9.19 13.51
CA THR A 61 -2.63 -9.86 12.31
C THR A 61 -1.27 -10.49 12.63
N GLU A 62 -1.20 -11.82 12.64
CA GLU A 62 0.05 -12.56 12.79
C GLU A 62 1.05 -12.20 11.68
N GLY A 63 2.34 -12.08 12.03
CA GLY A 63 3.38 -11.67 11.08
C GLY A 63 3.43 -10.16 10.78
N GLY A 64 2.63 -9.33 11.46
CA GLY A 64 2.68 -7.88 11.27
C GLY A 64 2.25 -7.46 9.87
N THR A 65 3.14 -6.82 9.11
CA THR A 65 2.86 -6.35 7.74
C THR A 65 3.21 -7.36 6.64
N GLU A 66 3.80 -8.51 6.96
CA GLU A 66 4.34 -9.46 5.97
C GLU A 66 3.30 -9.92 4.93
N GLU A 67 2.09 -10.28 5.37
CA GLU A 67 1.02 -10.70 4.45
C GLU A 67 0.60 -9.56 3.53
N LEU A 68 0.44 -8.34 4.08
CA LEU A 68 0.10 -7.14 3.32
C LEU A 68 1.17 -6.85 2.26
N GLU A 69 2.44 -6.91 2.65
CA GLU A 69 3.57 -6.67 1.75
C GLU A 69 3.62 -7.70 0.63
N THR A 70 3.46 -8.99 0.96
CA THR A 70 3.44 -10.09 0.00
C THR A 70 2.32 -9.92 -1.02
N ILE A 71 1.11 -9.57 -0.56
CA ILE A 71 -0.03 -9.33 -1.46
C ILE A 71 0.30 -8.19 -2.43
N ILE A 72 0.78 -7.06 -1.93
CA ILE A 72 1.05 -5.89 -2.75
C ILE A 72 2.20 -6.13 -3.72
N GLN A 73 3.29 -6.76 -3.30
CA GLN A 73 4.41 -7.12 -4.17
C GLN A 73 4.02 -8.11 -5.28
N SER A 74 2.96 -8.91 -5.08
CA SER A 74 2.44 -9.81 -6.11
C SER A 74 1.60 -9.13 -7.19
N VAL A 75 1.26 -7.84 -7.01
CA VAL A 75 0.45 -7.09 -7.97
C VAL A 75 1.27 -6.74 -9.21
N PRO A 76 0.83 -7.12 -10.43
CA PRO A 76 1.50 -6.74 -11.66
C PRO A 76 1.61 -5.22 -11.80
N GLY A 77 2.83 -4.75 -12.06
CA GLY A 77 3.16 -3.33 -12.11
C GLY A 77 3.80 -2.77 -10.85
N VAL A 78 3.88 -3.54 -9.75
CA VAL A 78 4.65 -3.16 -8.56
C VAL A 78 6.11 -3.56 -8.76
N SER A 79 7.01 -2.58 -8.71
CA SER A 79 8.46 -2.83 -8.74
C SER A 79 9.06 -2.89 -7.34
N GLN A 80 8.64 -1.99 -6.46
CA GLN A 80 9.14 -1.91 -5.10
C GLN A 80 8.03 -1.47 -4.15
N LEU A 81 8.09 -1.98 -2.93
CA LEU A 81 7.23 -1.61 -1.82
C LEU A 81 8.10 -1.25 -0.62
N ASP A 82 7.86 -0.07 -0.06
CA ASP A 82 8.47 0.37 1.19
C ASP A 82 7.39 0.58 2.26
N VAL A 83 7.55 -0.03 3.44
CA VAL A 83 6.78 0.30 4.63
C VAL A 83 7.43 1.51 5.31
N LEU A 84 6.78 2.67 5.22
CA LEU A 84 7.32 3.93 5.73
C LEU A 84 7.02 4.14 7.22
N ASN A 85 5.85 3.71 7.68
CA ASN A 85 5.45 3.86 9.07
C ASN A 85 4.34 2.85 9.44
N VAL A 86 4.34 2.43 10.70
CA VAL A 86 3.28 1.61 11.30
C VAL A 86 2.85 2.28 12.59
N THR A 87 1.56 2.55 12.74
CA THR A 87 1.05 3.25 13.92
C THR A 87 -0.28 2.66 14.36
N ARG A 88 -0.38 2.37 15.66
CA ARG A 88 -1.63 1.93 16.26
C ARG A 88 -2.62 3.09 16.35
N LEU A 89 -3.85 2.87 15.89
CA LEU A 89 -4.95 3.80 16.05
C LEU A 89 -5.58 3.55 17.42
N GLN A 90 -5.48 4.53 18.32
CA GLN A 90 -6.25 4.54 19.56
C GLN A 90 -7.56 5.26 19.27
N GLU A 91 -8.69 4.59 19.53
CA GLU A 91 -10.02 5.22 19.55
C GLU A 91 -10.20 6.08 20.80
#